data_AF-A0A6B3HXB6-F1
#
_entry.id   AF-A0A6B3HXB6-F1
#
_cell.length_a   1.000
_cell.length_b   1.000
_cell.length_c   1.000
_cell.angle_alpha   90.00
_cell.angle_beta   90.00
_cell.angle_gamma   90.00
#
_symmetry.space_group_name_H-M   'P 1'
#
loop_
_entity.id
_entity.type
_entity.pdbx_description
1 polymer ?
#
loop_
_entity_poly.entity_id
_entity_poly.type
_entity_poly.pdbx_seq_one_letter_code
_entity_poly.pdbx_strand_id
1 'polypeptide(L)'
;AYSNHLRATAAAGRLLGFPTIGVVRGDELAHRPLNPSLARCAADGMRLHFVDRTTYRAKASPEVLEGLLSLFGDVEVIPEGGSNALAAQGCAALGRELRGHTDVAAVACGTGGTLAGLAAGLDGGQRALGIPVLRGGFLGAAVTALQREAFGG
;
A
#
# COMPACT_ATOMS: atom_id res chain seq x y z
N ALA A 1 -10.93 10.82 -1.28
CA ALA A 1 -9.60 10.25 -0.97
C ALA A 1 -8.71 10.38 -2.20
N TYR A 2 -7.53 11.01 -2.08
CA TYR A 2 -6.52 11.08 -3.15
C TYR A 2 -5.51 9.94 -3.00
N SER A 3 -5.96 8.70 -3.15
CA SER A 3 -5.13 7.52 -2.88
C SER A 3 -4.29 7.16 -4.10
N ASN A 4 -2.98 7.36 -4.00
CA ASN A 4 -2.03 6.89 -5.01
C ASN A 4 -1.99 5.38 -5.11
N HIS A 5 -2.15 4.67 -3.98
CA HIS A 5 -2.19 3.22 -3.96
C HIS A 5 -3.38 2.68 -4.80
N LEU A 6 -4.59 3.19 -4.59
CA LEU A 6 -5.75 2.78 -5.38
C LEU A 6 -5.56 3.04 -6.88
N ARG A 7 -4.96 4.19 -7.24
CA ARG A 7 -4.67 4.50 -8.64
C ARG A 7 -3.67 3.53 -9.25
N ALA A 8 -2.60 3.20 -8.53
CA ALA A 8 -1.59 2.25 -8.97
C ALA A 8 -2.19 0.85 -9.15
N THR A 9 -2.97 0.38 -8.17
CA THR A 9 -3.65 -0.93 -8.24
C THR A 9 -4.65 -0.98 -9.40
N ALA A 10 -5.48 0.06 -9.59
CA ALA A 10 -6.43 0.11 -10.69
C ALA A 10 -5.72 0.06 -12.06
N ALA A 11 -4.65 0.83 -12.20
CA ALA A 11 -3.85 0.84 -13.41
C ALA A 11 -3.19 -0.53 -13.67
N ALA A 12 -2.67 -1.18 -12.63
CA ALA A 12 -2.09 -2.53 -12.72
C ALA A 12 -3.15 -3.55 -13.17
N GLY A 13 -4.34 -3.53 -12.59
CA GLY A 13 -5.45 -4.40 -12.99
C GLY A 13 -5.81 -4.25 -14.47
N ARG A 14 -5.95 -3.00 -14.95
CA ARG A 14 -6.17 -2.74 -16.39
C ARG A 14 -5.03 -3.29 -17.26
N LEU A 15 -3.78 -2.99 -16.90
CA LEU A 15 -2.62 -3.34 -17.72
C LEU A 15 -2.37 -4.85 -17.77
N LEU A 16 -2.68 -5.55 -16.68
CA LEU A 16 -2.42 -6.98 -16.50
C LEU A 16 -3.67 -7.84 -16.74
N GLY A 17 -4.83 -7.22 -17.01
CA GLY A 17 -6.06 -7.91 -17.40
C GLY A 17 -6.83 -8.57 -16.27
N PHE A 18 -6.70 -8.12 -15.01
CA PHE A 18 -7.46 -8.64 -13.88
C PHE A 18 -8.36 -7.58 -13.22
N PRO A 19 -9.55 -7.99 -12.71
CA PRO A 19 -10.47 -7.08 -12.04
C PRO A 19 -9.87 -6.57 -10.72
N THR A 20 -10.18 -5.32 -10.36
CA THR A 20 -9.73 -4.73 -9.10
C THR A 20 -10.90 -4.12 -8.34
N ILE A 21 -10.82 -4.18 -7.01
CA ILE A 21 -11.80 -3.61 -6.09
C ILE A 21 -11.09 -2.64 -5.16
N GLY A 22 -11.61 -1.43 -5.04
CA GLY A 22 -11.12 -0.41 -4.11
C GLY A 22 -12.10 -0.23 -2.96
N VAL A 23 -11.72 -0.62 -1.74
CA VAL A 23 -12.49 -0.29 -0.52
C VAL A 23 -12.18 1.15 -0.12
N VAL A 24 -13.17 2.05 -0.21
CA VAL A 24 -12.99 3.49 -0.06
C VAL A 24 -13.77 4.00 1.15
N ARG A 25 -13.07 4.73 2.03
CA ARG A 25 -13.72 5.41 3.16
C ARG A 25 -14.65 6.53 2.69
N GLY A 26 -15.87 6.52 3.22
CA GLY A 26 -16.86 7.57 3.12
C GLY A 26 -18.00 7.14 2.22
N ASP A 27 -18.98 6.45 2.79
CA ASP A 27 -20.24 6.08 2.14
C ASP A 27 -21.00 7.32 1.65
N GLU A 28 -20.82 8.46 2.32
CA GLU A 28 -21.34 9.75 1.85
C GLU A 28 -20.81 10.18 0.48
N LEU A 29 -19.69 9.60 0.03
CA LEU A 29 -19.11 9.87 -1.30
C LEU A 29 -19.74 9.02 -2.40
N ALA A 30 -20.46 7.95 -2.07
CA ALA A 30 -21.09 7.07 -3.06
C ALA A 30 -22.12 7.81 -3.94
N HIS A 31 -22.72 8.88 -3.40
CA HIS A 31 -23.72 9.70 -4.07
C HIS A 31 -23.18 11.08 -4.52
N ARG A 32 -21.86 11.30 -4.46
CA ARG A 32 -21.23 12.57 -4.83
C ARG A 32 -20.35 12.40 -6.06
N PRO A 33 -20.06 13.48 -6.81
CA PRO A 33 -19.06 13.43 -7.87
C PRO A 33 -17.74 12.88 -7.35
N LEU A 34 -17.19 11.89 -8.05
CA LEU A 34 -15.90 11.31 -7.72
C LEU A 34 -14.80 12.38 -7.84
N ASN A 35 -13.91 12.42 -6.85
CA ASN A 35 -12.68 13.22 -7.00
C ASN A 35 -11.81 12.63 -8.13
N PRO A 36 -10.86 13.39 -8.71
CA PRO A 36 -10.06 12.95 -9.84
C PRO A 36 -9.33 11.61 -9.64
N SER A 37 -8.90 11.31 -8.40
CA SER A 37 -8.23 10.05 -8.09
C SER A 37 -9.16 8.85 -8.24
N LEU A 38 -10.37 8.94 -7.67
CA LEU A 38 -11.37 7.87 -7.74
C LEU A 38 -11.97 7.73 -9.14
N ALA A 39 -12.20 8.86 -9.82
CA ALA A 39 -12.65 8.86 -11.21
C ALA A 39 -11.65 8.12 -12.11
N ARG A 40 -10.34 8.34 -11.90
CA ARG A 40 -9.31 7.60 -12.62
C ARG A 40 -9.32 6.11 -12.29
N CYS A 41 -9.48 5.71 -11.03
CA CYS A 41 -9.60 4.30 -10.67
C CYS A 41 -10.78 3.64 -11.40
N ALA A 42 -11.95 4.27 -11.39
CA ALA A 42 -13.13 3.76 -12.08
C ALA A 42 -12.94 3.69 -13.60
N ALA A 43 -12.30 4.69 -14.22
CA ALA A 43 -11.94 4.69 -15.64
C ALA A 43 -10.93 3.59 -16.00
N ASP A 44 -10.08 3.19 -15.04
CA ASP A 44 -9.15 2.06 -15.17
C ASP A 44 -9.87 0.71 -14.89
N GLY A 45 -11.19 0.69 -14.69
CA GLY A 45 -11.99 -0.52 -14.50
C GLY A 45 -12.10 -1.03 -13.06
N MET A 46 -11.60 -0.27 -12.07
CA MET A 46 -11.73 -0.64 -10.66
C MET A 46 -13.16 -0.47 -10.15
N ARG A 47 -13.71 -1.52 -9.53
CA ARG A 47 -14.98 -1.44 -8.78
C ARG A 47 -14.73 -0.71 -7.46
N LEU A 48 -15.37 0.44 -7.26
CA LEU A 48 -15.29 1.18 -6.00
C LEU A 48 -16.37 0.69 -5.03
N HIS A 49 -15.95 0.23 -3.85
CA HIS A 49 -16.83 -0.16 -2.76
C HIS A 49 -16.67 0.81 -1.59
N PHE A 50 -17.67 1.66 -1.39
CA PHE A 50 -17.64 2.66 -0.32
C PHE A 50 -18.14 2.07 0.99
N VAL A 51 -17.42 2.36 2.08
CA VAL A 51 -17.76 1.94 3.44
C VAL A 51 -17.75 3.14 4.38
N ASP A 52 -18.55 3.06 5.44
CA ASP A 52 -18.57 4.09 6.48
C ASP A 52 -17.21 4.18 7.21
N ARG A 53 -17.05 5.22 8.03
CA ARG A 53 -15.78 5.50 8.72
C ARG A 53 -15.44 4.47 9.80
N THR A 54 -16.44 3.89 10.44
CA THR A 54 -16.30 2.88 11.49
C THR A 54 -15.81 1.58 10.88
N THR A 55 -16.50 1.10 9.84
CA THR A 55 -16.12 -0.07 9.04
C THR A 55 -14.72 0.10 8.45
N TYR A 56 -14.39 1.25 7.85
CA TYR A 56 -13.04 1.49 7.32
C TYR A 56 -11.93 1.46 8.38
N ARG A 57 -12.22 1.91 9.60
CA ARG A 57 -11.24 1.85 10.70
C ARG A 57 -11.02 0.42 11.17
N ALA A 58 -12.08 -0.38 11.21
CA ALA A 58 -12.06 -1.78 11.61
C ALA A 58 -11.75 -2.75 10.44
N LYS A 59 -11.36 -2.26 9.26
CA LYS A 59 -11.16 -3.08 8.05
C LYS A 59 -10.17 -4.25 8.17
N ALA A 60 -9.32 -4.25 9.19
CA ALA A 60 -8.37 -5.32 9.47
C ALA A 60 -8.88 -6.29 10.57
N SER A 61 -10.05 -6.03 11.16
CA SER A 61 -10.67 -6.99 12.08
C SER A 61 -11.15 -8.21 11.28
N PRO A 62 -11.06 -9.42 11.84
CA PRO A 62 -11.51 -10.63 11.16
C PRO A 62 -12.95 -10.51 10.64
N GLU A 63 -13.85 -9.94 11.45
CA GLU A 63 -15.28 -9.85 11.15
C GLU A 63 -15.56 -8.94 9.95
N VAL A 64 -14.91 -7.76 9.90
CA VAL A 64 -15.08 -6.83 8.78
C VAL A 64 -14.43 -7.38 7.52
N LEU A 65 -13.24 -7.98 7.64
CA LEU A 65 -12.54 -8.56 6.51
C LEU A 65 -13.33 -9.72 5.90
N GLU A 66 -13.83 -10.65 6.72
CA GLU A 66 -14.67 -11.75 6.27
C GLU A 66 -15.96 -11.24 5.61
N GLY A 67 -16.61 -10.24 6.20
CA GLY A 67 -17.76 -9.57 5.60
C GLY A 67 -17.46 -9.01 4.21
N LEU A 68 -16.32 -8.33 4.04
CA LEU A 68 -15.90 -7.81 2.74
C LEU A 68 -15.59 -8.93 1.74
N LEU A 69 -14.85 -9.97 2.16
CA LEU A 69 -14.50 -11.10 1.28
C LEU A 69 -15.73 -11.85 0.79
N SER A 70 -16.75 -12.01 1.65
CA SER A 70 -18.02 -12.65 1.27
C SER A 70 -18.76 -11.95 0.11
N LEU A 71 -18.51 -10.64 -0.10
CA LEU A 71 -19.13 -9.86 -1.19
C LEU A 71 -18.44 -10.04 -2.54
N PHE A 72 -17.18 -10.48 -2.53
CA PHE A 72 -16.31 -10.46 -3.71
C PHE A 72 -15.76 -11.83 -4.09
N GLY A 73 -15.88 -12.83 -3.20
CA GLY A 73 -15.42 -14.19 -3.45
C GLY A 73 -13.91 -14.32 -3.31
N ASP A 74 -13.30 -15.10 -4.20
CA ASP A 74 -11.87 -15.36 -4.21
C ASP A 74 -11.09 -14.13 -4.68
N VAL A 75 -10.44 -13.44 -3.74
CA VAL A 75 -9.69 -12.20 -3.99
C VAL A 75 -8.41 -12.17 -3.17
N GLU A 76 -7.36 -11.58 -3.74
CA GLU A 76 -6.13 -11.28 -3.02
C GLU A 76 -6.24 -9.92 -2.32
N VAL A 77 -6.01 -9.91 -1.01
CA VAL A 77 -6.14 -8.69 -0.20
C VAL A 77 -4.82 -7.93 -0.19
N ILE A 78 -4.81 -6.77 -0.86
CA ILE A 78 -3.69 -5.84 -0.79
C ILE A 78 -3.97 -4.83 0.34
N PRO A 79 -3.13 -4.76 1.39
CA PRO A 79 -3.37 -3.89 2.53
C PRO A 79 -3.31 -2.40 2.15
N GLU A 80 -3.87 -1.55 3.00
CA GLU A 80 -3.77 -0.09 2.83
C GLU A 80 -2.29 0.32 2.69
N GLY A 81 -1.99 1.19 1.72
CA GLY A 81 -0.62 1.59 1.39
C GLY A 81 0.22 0.51 0.68
N GLY A 82 -0.34 -0.67 0.40
CA GLY A 82 0.29 -1.73 -0.40
C GLY A 82 1.46 -2.41 0.28
N SER A 83 1.66 -2.20 1.59
CA SER A 83 2.80 -2.74 2.32
C SER A 83 2.54 -4.14 2.83
N ASN A 84 3.24 -5.11 2.26
CA ASN A 84 3.36 -6.48 2.71
C ASN A 84 4.77 -7.00 2.36
N ALA A 85 5.07 -8.25 2.70
CA ALA A 85 6.36 -8.87 2.43
C ALA A 85 6.73 -8.82 0.92
N LEU A 86 5.80 -9.16 0.02
CA LEU A 86 6.03 -9.15 -1.43
C LEU A 86 6.34 -7.74 -1.95
N ALA A 87 5.63 -6.72 -1.46
CA ALA A 87 5.87 -5.33 -1.83
C ALA A 87 7.24 -4.84 -1.33
N ALA A 88 7.67 -5.27 -0.14
CA ALA A 88 9.02 -4.98 0.37
C ALA A 88 10.09 -5.65 -0.52
N GLN A 89 9.90 -6.91 -0.91
CA GLN A 89 10.79 -7.60 -1.86
C GLN A 89 10.90 -6.86 -3.20
N GLY A 90 9.76 -6.41 -3.75
CA GLY A 90 9.73 -5.59 -4.96
C GLY A 90 10.51 -4.28 -4.80
N CYS A 91 10.36 -3.60 -3.66
CA CYS A 91 11.06 -2.34 -3.38
C CYS A 91 12.58 -2.50 -3.19
N ALA A 92 13.12 -3.72 -3.04
CA ALA A 92 14.56 -3.94 -3.02
C ALA A 92 15.24 -3.58 -4.35
N ALA A 93 14.48 -3.55 -5.47
CA ALA A 93 14.99 -3.03 -6.74
C ALA A 93 15.44 -1.57 -6.63
N LEU A 94 14.69 -0.75 -5.89
CA LEU A 94 15.03 0.67 -5.67
C LEU A 94 16.38 0.82 -4.95
N GLY A 95 16.64 -0.02 -3.94
CA GLY A 95 17.92 0.01 -3.24
C GLY A 95 19.07 -0.41 -4.14
N ARG A 96 18.87 -1.44 -4.98
CA ARG A 96 19.88 -1.89 -5.95
C ARG A 96 20.23 -0.82 -6.97
N GLU A 97 19.25 -0.07 -7.46
CA GLU A 97 19.46 1.04 -8.38
C GLU A 97 20.27 2.19 -7.77
N LEU A 98 20.28 2.34 -6.44
CA LEU A 98 21.01 3.40 -5.73
C LEU A 98 22.42 3.00 -5.28
N ARG A 99 22.85 1.77 -5.55
CA ARG A 99 24.20 1.29 -5.18
C ARG A 99 25.28 2.13 -5.83
N GLY A 100 26.24 2.59 -5.04
CA GLY A 100 27.33 3.45 -5.51
C GLY A 100 26.93 4.88 -5.91
N HIS A 101 25.64 5.24 -5.80
CA HIS A 101 25.13 6.57 -6.17
C HIS A 101 24.88 7.49 -4.98
N THR A 102 24.76 6.95 -3.76
CA THR A 102 24.53 7.75 -2.55
C THR A 102 25.01 7.03 -1.29
N ASP A 103 25.43 7.79 -0.28
CA ASP A 103 25.68 7.26 1.05
C ASP A 103 24.38 7.07 1.86
N VAL A 104 23.38 7.92 1.60
CA VAL A 104 22.10 7.93 2.33
C VAL A 104 20.93 8.15 1.36
N ALA A 105 19.98 7.22 1.35
CA ALA A 105 18.73 7.34 0.62
C ALA A 105 17.58 7.67 1.58
N ALA A 106 17.00 8.87 1.46
CA ALA A 106 15.88 9.31 2.29
C ALA A 106 14.53 9.07 1.59
N VAL A 107 13.53 8.57 2.32
CA VAL A 107 12.19 8.30 1.79
C VAL A 107 11.11 8.70 2.79
N ALA A 108 10.05 9.33 2.27
CA ALA A 108 8.85 9.62 3.05
C ALA A 108 8.05 8.34 3.31
N CYS A 109 7.66 8.11 4.56
CA CYS A 109 7.13 6.83 5.02
C CYS A 109 5.72 6.95 5.59
N GLY A 110 4.76 6.32 4.91
CA GLY A 110 3.43 6.04 5.46
C GLY A 110 3.43 4.71 6.23
N THR A 111 3.29 3.60 5.50
CA THR A 111 3.19 2.23 6.04
C THR A 111 4.55 1.51 6.14
N GLY A 112 5.61 2.06 5.54
CA GLY A 112 6.99 1.58 5.72
C GLY A 112 7.49 0.54 4.72
N GLY A 113 6.62 -0.04 3.86
CA GLY A 113 7.02 -1.07 2.88
C GLY A 113 8.13 -0.64 1.92
N THR A 114 8.06 0.58 1.40
CA THR A 114 9.12 1.12 0.54
C THR A 114 10.45 1.21 1.27
N LEU A 115 10.48 1.70 2.51
CA LEU A 115 11.72 1.80 3.29
C LEU A 115 12.30 0.41 3.59
N ALA A 116 11.46 -0.55 3.98
CA ALA A 116 11.87 -1.92 4.29
C ALA A 116 12.59 -2.57 3.11
N GLY A 117 12.01 -2.47 1.92
CA GLY A 117 12.61 -2.99 0.69
C GLY A 117 13.83 -2.20 0.22
N LEU A 118 13.73 -0.87 0.17
CA LEU A 118 14.83 0.02 -0.21
C LEU A 118 16.09 -0.31 0.60
N ALA A 119 15.96 -0.41 1.93
CA ALA A 119 17.07 -0.73 2.82
C ALA A 119 17.69 -2.11 2.52
N ALA A 120 16.88 -3.13 2.23
CA ALA A 120 17.35 -4.46 1.89
C ALA A 120 18.08 -4.53 0.53
N GLY A 121 17.81 -3.56 -0.35
CA GLY A 121 18.45 -3.47 -1.66
C GLY A 121 19.80 -2.75 -1.68
N LEU A 122 20.13 -1.96 -0.66
CA LEU A 122 21.37 -1.18 -0.59
C LEU A 122 22.61 -2.05 -0.34
N ASP A 123 23.80 -1.53 -0.66
CA ASP A 123 25.08 -2.18 -0.33
C ASP A 123 25.54 -1.85 1.10
N GLY A 124 26.50 -2.65 1.58
CA GLY A 124 27.18 -2.38 2.85
C GLY A 124 27.82 -0.99 2.86
N GLY A 125 27.53 -0.19 3.89
CA GLY A 125 28.01 1.19 4.05
C GLY A 125 27.01 2.26 3.63
N GLN A 126 25.99 1.91 2.83
CA GLN A 126 24.88 2.80 2.53
C GLN A 126 23.79 2.73 3.60
N ARG A 127 22.99 3.80 3.75
CA ARG A 127 21.90 3.86 4.74
C ARG A 127 20.58 4.30 4.11
N ALA A 128 19.49 3.71 4.58
CA ALA A 128 18.15 4.20 4.30
C ALA A 128 17.62 5.02 5.47
N LEU A 129 17.08 6.22 5.20
CA LEU A 129 16.48 7.12 6.19
C LEU A 129 14.97 7.26 5.92
N GLY A 130 14.16 6.72 6.83
CA GLY A 130 12.71 6.88 6.77
C GLY A 130 12.23 8.15 7.48
N ILE A 131 11.46 8.98 6.78
CA ILE A 131 10.83 10.18 7.34
C ILE A 131 9.33 9.91 7.52
N PRO A 132 8.82 9.72 8.76
CA PRO A 132 7.41 9.42 8.97
C PRO A 132 6.53 10.61 8.57
N VAL A 133 5.52 10.35 7.72
CA VAL A 133 4.50 11.36 7.35
C VAL A 133 3.20 11.20 8.15
N LEU A 134 3.11 10.16 8.97
CA LEU A 134 2.00 9.87 9.87
C LEU A 134 2.46 9.98 11.32
N ARG A 135 1.61 10.52 12.20
CA ARG A 135 1.86 10.55 13.65
C ARG A 135 1.65 9.16 14.24
N GLY A 136 2.42 8.78 15.26
CA GLY A 136 2.14 7.59 16.07
C GLY A 136 3.30 6.64 16.35
N GLY A 137 4.53 6.94 15.93
CA GLY A 137 5.73 6.19 16.36
C GLY A 137 5.83 4.72 15.89
N PHE A 138 4.88 4.24 15.08
CA PHE A 138 4.80 2.84 14.67
C PHE A 138 5.77 2.44 13.55
N LEU A 139 6.35 3.42 12.84
CA LEU A 139 7.10 3.17 11.61
C LEU A 139 8.27 2.19 11.79
N GLY A 140 9.05 2.34 12.86
CA GLY A 140 10.19 1.46 13.12
C GLY A 140 9.77 0.00 13.30
N ALA A 141 8.74 -0.25 14.11
CA ALA A 141 8.21 -1.60 14.32
C ALA A 141 7.63 -2.19 13.03
N ALA A 142 6.90 -1.40 12.24
CA ALA A 142 6.34 -1.83 10.96
C ALA A 142 7.43 -2.24 9.96
N VAL A 143 8.50 -1.45 9.85
CA VAL A 143 9.62 -1.73 8.94
C VAL A 143 10.36 -3.00 9.37
N THR A 144 10.64 -3.17 10.66
CA THR A 144 11.27 -4.40 11.19
C THR A 144 10.43 -5.65 10.93
N ALA A 145 9.11 -5.57 11.16
CA ALA A 145 8.21 -6.69 10.89
C ALA A 145 8.23 -7.07 9.40
N LEU A 146 8.10 -6.07 8.51
CA LEU A 146 8.14 -6.29 7.06
C LEU A 146 9.47 -6.88 6.60
N GLN A 147 10.60 -6.46 7.16
CA GLN A 147 11.90 -7.03 6.81
C GLN A 147 12.04 -8.48 7.24
N ARG A 148 11.57 -8.83 8.45
CA ARG A 148 11.58 -10.21 8.93
C ARG A 148 10.71 -11.11 8.04
N GLU A 149 9.49 -10.66 7.73
CA GLU A 149 8.57 -11.41 6.89
C GLU A 149 9.08 -11.55 5.44
N ALA A 150 9.69 -10.50 4.89
CA ALA A 150 10.14 -10.47 3.50
C ALA A 150 11.49 -11.18 3.26
N PHE A 151 12.42 -11.09 4.22
CA PHE A 151 13.83 -11.44 4.00
C PHE A 151 14.41 -12.40 5.05
N GLY A 152 13.64 -12.78 6.07
CA GLY A 152 14.05 -13.79 7.06
C GLY A 152 14.82 -13.24 8.27
N GLY A 153 15.13 -11.95 8.31
CA GLY A 153 15.88 -11.30 9.40
C GLY A 153 17.37 -11.21 9.14
#